data_AF-A0A920JCP5-F1
#
_entry.id   AF-A0A920JCP5-F1
#
_cell.length_a   1.000
_cell.length_b   1.000
_cell.length_c   1.000
_cell.angle_alpha   90.00
_cell.angle_beta   90.00
_cell.angle_gamma   90.00
#
_symmetry.space_group_name_H-M   'P 1'
#
loop_
_entity.id
_entity.type
_entity.pdbx_description
1 polymer ?
#
loop_
_entity_poly.entity_id
_entity_poly.type
_entity_poly.pdbx_seq_one_letter_code
_entity_poly.pdbx_strand_id
1 'polypeptide(L)'
;MNLEYKKSIAWMRENLFSSIPSSILTVATSFFVLGFFRGLFGFAMASDKDWLSVLNNMQLYMVQAYPEEDFIRVWISVGLALVFAGMSIGLWKSTEESSLSDVFSKFMKVSLAFLFFTVVAPTFSSVTDNDGIIQTEESFPMETRLQLLIPSAILVVVFFVLKNLKLNYKFNKSDLLCFYLAIPIVLLWIIKLPTIQLDSSNQRIIPDPLMPIADTTKIPWTIIFGLFLAFYFIGSRFKDSKNMKRTMSISGFFYHYLFFHGFSKSQK
;
A
#
# COMPACT_ATOMS: atom_id res chain seq x y z
N MET A 1 10.68 9.91 35.53
CA MET A 1 10.98 10.03 34.09
C MET A 1 11.48 8.67 33.59
N ASN A 2 10.88 8.11 32.54
CA ASN A 2 11.03 6.70 32.17
C ASN A 2 12.45 6.37 31.65
N LEU A 3 13.06 5.26 32.10
CA LEU A 3 14.43 4.85 31.73
C LEU A 3 14.61 4.71 30.21
N GLU A 4 13.57 4.25 29.50
CA GLU A 4 13.57 4.17 28.03
C GLU A 4 13.70 5.53 27.36
N TYR A 5 13.04 6.57 27.89
CA TYR A 5 13.10 7.92 27.33
C TYR A 5 14.52 8.49 27.41
N LYS A 6 15.19 8.30 28.55
CA LYS A 6 16.58 8.73 28.75
C LYS A 6 17.52 7.99 27.79
N LYS A 7 17.30 6.69 27.58
CA LYS A 7 18.05 5.88 26.61
C LYS A 7 17.85 6.38 25.17
N SER A 8 16.62 6.71 24.79
CA SER A 8 16.32 7.23 23.45
C SER A 8 16.97 8.59 23.20
N ILE A 9 16.98 9.49 24.18
CA ILE A 9 17.66 10.79 24.07
C ILE A 9 19.17 10.61 23.99
N ALA A 10 19.74 9.77 24.85
CA ALA A 10 21.16 9.46 24.83
C ALA A 10 21.57 8.92 23.45
N TRP A 11 20.78 7.98 22.91
CA TRP A 11 20.98 7.45 21.56
C TRP A 11 20.93 8.54 20.49
N MET A 12 19.93 9.43 20.50
CA MET A 12 19.85 10.52 19.51
C MET A 12 21.06 11.45 19.61
N ARG A 13 21.49 11.80 20.83
CA ARG A 13 22.68 12.63 21.05
C ARG A 13 23.94 11.96 20.51
N GLU A 14 24.11 10.67 20.77
CA GLU A 14 25.28 9.91 20.35
C GLU A 14 25.33 9.67 18.84
N ASN A 15 24.18 9.53 18.16
CA ASN A 15 24.13 9.18 16.74
C ASN A 15 23.96 10.40 15.82
N LEU A 16 23.16 11.39 16.23
CA LEU A 16 22.79 12.53 15.37
C LEU A 16 23.53 13.82 15.75
N PHE A 17 23.86 14.00 17.04
CA PHE A 17 24.39 15.26 17.57
C PHE A 17 25.66 15.06 18.40
N SER A 18 26.50 14.09 18.02
CA SER A 18 27.71 13.73 18.77
C SER A 18 28.79 14.81 18.74
N SER A 19 28.78 15.64 17.69
CA SER A 19 29.71 16.75 17.49
C SER A 19 29.01 17.95 16.83
N ILE A 20 29.65 19.12 16.84
CA ILE A 20 29.15 20.32 16.14
C ILE A 20 29.02 20.04 14.63
N PRO A 21 30.01 19.45 13.93
CA PRO A 21 29.85 19.06 12.53
C PRO A 21 28.68 18.10 12.29
N SER A 22 28.51 17.08 13.14
CA SER A 22 27.37 16.14 13.05
C SER A 22 26.03 16.85 13.25
N SER A 23 25.98 17.83 14.16
CA SER A 23 24.78 18.62 14.41
C SER A 23 24.39 19.47 13.20
N ILE A 24 25.36 20.15 12.58
CA ILE A 24 25.15 20.92 11.35
C ILE A 24 24.69 20.00 10.22
N LEU A 25 25.37 18.85 10.05
CA LEU A 25 25.01 17.88 9.01
C LEU A 25 23.60 17.32 9.21
N THR A 26 23.19 17.02 10.45
CA THR A 26 21.84 16.55 10.76
C THR A 26 20.79 17.59 10.42
N VAL A 27 21.00 18.87 10.77
CA VAL A 27 20.07 19.95 10.44
C VAL A 27 20.01 20.17 8.93
N ALA A 28 21.15 20.22 8.25
CA ALA A 28 21.21 20.40 6.80
C ALA A 28 20.52 19.24 6.07
N THR A 29 20.80 17.99 6.48
CA THR A 29 20.17 16.80 5.91
C THR A 29 18.66 16.80 6.13
N SER A 30 18.21 17.14 7.35
CA SER A 30 16.78 17.27 7.66
C SER A 30 16.11 18.32 6.77
N PHE A 31 16.75 19.47 6.58
CA PHE A 31 16.27 20.52 5.67
C PHE A 31 16.14 20.01 4.22
N PHE A 32 17.17 19.33 3.69
CA PHE A 32 17.13 18.76 2.35
C PHE A 32 16.05 17.68 2.20
N VAL A 33 15.89 16.80 3.18
CA VAL A 33 14.86 15.75 3.17
C VAL A 33 13.46 16.37 3.17
N LEU A 34 13.22 17.38 4.01
CA LEU A 34 11.95 18.10 4.04
C LEU A 34 11.70 18.83 2.71
N GLY A 35 12.72 19.49 2.16
CA GLY A 35 12.64 20.13 0.84
C GLY A 35 12.36 19.14 -0.29
N PHE A 36 13.00 17.98 -0.27
CA PHE A 36 12.77 16.89 -1.24
C PHE A 36 11.32 16.40 -1.20
N PHE A 37 10.81 16.04 -0.02
CA PHE A 37 9.42 15.58 0.09
C PHE A 37 8.43 16.68 -0.30
N ARG A 38 8.69 17.93 0.12
CA ARG A 38 7.85 19.06 -0.26
C ARG A 38 7.83 19.28 -1.78
N GLY A 39 8.99 19.19 -2.44
CA GLY A 39 9.10 19.26 -3.90
C GLY A 39 8.41 18.10 -4.61
N LEU A 40 8.60 16.86 -4.11
CA LEU A 40 7.95 15.66 -4.62
C LEU A 40 6.43 15.77 -4.58
N PHE A 41 5.86 16.20 -3.46
CA PHE A 41 4.41 16.41 -3.34
C PHE A 41 3.93 17.58 -4.20
N GLY A 42 4.70 18.67 -4.29
CA GLY A 42 4.38 19.80 -5.16
C GLY A 42 4.31 19.38 -6.64
N PHE A 43 5.25 18.55 -7.09
CA PHE A 43 5.20 17.94 -8.41
C PHE A 43 4.00 17.00 -8.56
N ALA A 44 3.80 16.08 -7.59
CA ALA A 44 2.75 15.07 -7.68
C ALA A 44 1.33 15.66 -7.63
N MET A 45 1.14 16.83 -6.99
CA MET A 45 -0.17 17.48 -6.88
C MET A 45 -0.36 18.64 -7.86
N ALA A 46 0.62 18.92 -8.72
CA ALA A 46 0.50 19.99 -9.69
C ALA A 46 -0.64 19.68 -10.69
N SER A 47 -1.43 20.69 -11.02
CA SER A 47 -2.65 20.57 -11.82
C SER A 47 -2.38 20.14 -13.27
N ASP A 48 -1.18 20.43 -13.80
CA ASP A 48 -0.71 19.96 -15.11
C ASP A 48 -0.35 18.47 -15.11
N LYS A 49 -0.36 17.79 -13.96
CA LYS A 49 -0.12 16.35 -13.88
C LYS A 49 -1.43 15.59 -13.97
N ASP A 50 -1.76 15.18 -15.20
CA ASP A 50 -2.91 14.35 -15.51
C ASP A 50 -2.72 12.88 -15.05
N TRP A 51 -2.71 12.64 -13.74
CA TRP A 51 -2.65 11.27 -13.18
C TRP A 51 -3.84 10.40 -13.61
N LEU A 52 -4.94 11.02 -14.03
CA LEU A 52 -6.09 10.34 -14.62
C LEU A 52 -5.71 9.63 -15.92
N SER A 53 -4.80 10.17 -16.71
CA SER A 53 -4.31 9.49 -17.92
C SER A 53 -3.63 8.18 -17.54
N VAL A 54 -2.80 8.16 -16.50
CA VAL A 54 -2.16 6.95 -15.98
C VAL A 54 -3.22 5.96 -15.51
N LEU A 55 -4.20 6.41 -14.71
CA LEU A 55 -5.25 5.57 -14.18
C LEU A 55 -6.07 4.89 -15.29
N ASN A 56 -6.50 5.66 -16.29
CA ASN A 56 -7.30 5.14 -17.42
C ASN A 56 -6.48 4.24 -18.35
N ASN A 57 -5.15 4.34 -18.33
CA ASN A 57 -4.24 3.50 -19.11
C ASN A 57 -3.57 2.39 -18.27
N MET A 58 -4.00 2.15 -17.02
CA MET A 58 -3.42 1.10 -16.16
C MET A 58 -3.47 -0.29 -16.81
N GLN A 59 -4.46 -0.57 -17.65
CA GLN A 59 -4.52 -1.80 -18.44
C GLN A 59 -3.28 -1.98 -19.33
N LEU A 60 -2.87 -0.92 -20.03
CA LEU A 60 -1.70 -0.93 -20.90
C LEU A 60 -0.41 -1.18 -20.10
N TYR A 61 -0.32 -0.66 -18.87
CA TYR A 61 0.84 -0.90 -18.00
C TYR A 61 0.86 -2.30 -17.38
N MET A 62 -0.31 -2.87 -17.05
CA MET A 62 -0.40 -4.13 -16.31
C MET A 62 -0.46 -5.36 -17.23
N VAL A 63 -1.19 -5.28 -18.33
CA VAL A 63 -1.45 -6.39 -19.24
C VAL A 63 -1.21 -6.01 -20.71
N GLN A 64 -0.68 -4.81 -20.98
CA GLN A 64 -0.41 -4.31 -22.33
C GLN A 64 -1.67 -4.38 -23.22
N ALA A 65 -1.53 -4.86 -24.46
CA ALA A 65 -2.60 -5.02 -25.43
C ALA A 65 -3.23 -6.42 -25.37
N TYR A 66 -3.19 -7.11 -24.23
CA TYR A 66 -3.79 -8.43 -24.11
C TYR A 66 -5.32 -8.32 -24.23
N PRO A 67 -5.98 -9.15 -25.06
CA PRO A 67 -7.43 -9.10 -25.22
C PRO A 67 -8.15 -9.39 -23.90
N GLU A 68 -9.22 -8.65 -23.61
CA GLU A 68 -10.01 -8.84 -22.39
C GLU A 68 -10.58 -10.26 -22.28
N GLU A 69 -10.89 -10.88 -23.42
CA GLU A 69 -11.39 -12.27 -23.51
C GLU A 69 -10.41 -13.31 -22.94
N ASP A 70 -9.10 -13.04 -23.00
CA ASP A 70 -8.07 -13.95 -22.48
C ASP A 70 -7.64 -13.62 -21.03
N PHE A 71 -8.24 -12.60 -20.39
CA PHE A 71 -7.89 -12.21 -19.01
C PHE A 71 -8.13 -13.33 -18.00
N ILE A 72 -9.03 -14.27 -18.29
CA ILE A 72 -9.25 -15.43 -17.44
C ILE A 72 -7.97 -16.24 -17.18
N ARG A 73 -7.05 -16.30 -18.15
CA ARG A 73 -5.76 -17.02 -18.02
C ARG A 73 -4.83 -16.33 -17.02
N VAL A 74 -4.83 -15.00 -17.04
CA VAL A 74 -4.06 -14.18 -16.09
C VAL A 74 -4.60 -14.41 -14.68
N TRP A 75 -5.92 -14.36 -14.52
CA TRP A 75 -6.57 -14.61 -13.23
C TRP A 75 -6.33 -16.01 -12.69
N ILE A 76 -6.41 -17.05 -13.53
CA ILE A 76 -6.11 -18.43 -13.13
C ILE A 76 -4.66 -18.54 -12.66
N SER A 77 -3.72 -17.91 -13.36
CA SER A 77 -2.29 -17.94 -13.00
C SER A 77 -2.05 -17.26 -11.66
N VAL A 78 -2.47 -16.01 -11.50
CA VAL A 78 -2.35 -15.26 -10.23
C VAL A 78 -3.06 -15.99 -9.10
N GLY A 79 -4.24 -16.54 -9.37
CA GLY A 79 -5.01 -17.34 -8.42
C GLY A 79 -4.25 -18.58 -7.95
N LEU A 80 -3.66 -19.34 -8.87
CA LEU A 80 -2.88 -20.54 -8.55
C LEU A 80 -1.61 -20.19 -7.76
N ALA A 81 -0.91 -19.11 -8.13
CA ALA A 81 0.24 -18.60 -7.36
C ALA A 81 -0.16 -18.29 -5.91
N LEU A 82 -1.28 -17.61 -5.72
CA LEU A 82 -1.75 -17.23 -4.38
C LEU A 82 -2.29 -18.43 -3.59
N VAL A 83 -2.96 -19.38 -4.24
CA VAL A 83 -3.32 -20.66 -3.59
C VAL A 83 -2.09 -21.37 -3.04
N PHE A 84 -1.02 -21.47 -3.83
CA PHE A 84 0.22 -22.06 -3.35
C PHE A 84 0.90 -21.20 -2.29
N ALA A 85 0.89 -19.88 -2.42
CA ALA A 85 1.42 -18.99 -1.38
C ALA A 85 0.68 -19.19 -0.04
N GLY A 86 -0.66 -19.26 -0.06
CA GLY A 86 -1.49 -19.50 1.12
C GLY A 86 -1.15 -20.83 1.78
N MET A 87 -1.14 -21.92 1.01
CA MET A 87 -0.77 -23.24 1.51
C MET A 87 0.65 -23.28 2.10
N SER A 88 1.62 -22.62 1.45
CA SER A 88 2.99 -22.52 1.92
C SER A 88 3.06 -21.78 3.26
N ILE A 89 2.45 -20.59 3.36
CA ILE A 89 2.42 -19.82 4.60
C ILE A 89 1.74 -20.62 5.73
N GLY A 90 0.70 -21.39 5.41
CA GLY A 90 0.05 -22.30 6.36
C GLY A 90 0.97 -23.40 6.87
N LEU A 91 1.65 -24.12 5.97
CA LEU A 91 2.56 -25.21 6.32
C LEU A 91 3.77 -24.74 7.15
N TRP A 92 4.24 -23.52 6.91
CA TRP A 92 5.32 -22.87 7.67
C TRP A 92 4.81 -21.85 8.69
N LYS A 93 3.56 -21.99 9.15
CA LYS A 93 2.96 -21.09 10.14
C LYS A 93 3.88 -20.91 11.35
N SER A 94 4.23 -19.66 11.64
CA SER A 94 5.18 -19.34 12.72
C SER A 94 4.61 -19.71 14.09
N THR A 95 5.45 -19.97 15.08
CA THR A 95 5.06 -20.03 16.50
C THR A 95 5.17 -18.67 17.18
N GLU A 96 5.68 -17.66 16.47
CA GLU A 96 5.81 -16.32 17.01
C GLU A 96 4.46 -15.64 17.17
N GLU A 97 4.23 -15.15 18.37
CA GLU A 97 3.07 -14.36 18.72
C GLU A 97 3.39 -12.87 18.61
N SER A 98 2.38 -12.06 18.31
CA SER A 98 2.44 -10.61 18.42
C SER A 98 1.30 -10.15 19.31
N SER A 99 1.59 -9.16 20.15
CA SER A 99 0.57 -8.57 21.01
C SER A 99 -0.29 -7.60 20.21
N LEU A 100 -1.52 -7.42 20.66
CA LEU A 100 -2.44 -6.44 20.08
C LEU A 100 -1.89 -4.99 20.20
N SER A 101 -1.09 -4.71 21.24
CA SER A 101 -0.35 -3.44 21.39
C SER A 101 0.70 -3.21 20.29
N ASP A 102 1.37 -4.28 19.83
CA ASP A 102 2.32 -4.18 18.70
C ASP A 102 1.61 -3.80 17.40
N VAL A 103 0.40 -4.32 17.20
CA VAL A 103 -0.44 -4.00 16.04
C VAL A 103 -0.84 -2.52 16.05
N PHE A 104 -1.35 -2.04 17.18
CA PHE A 104 -1.67 -0.62 17.34
C PHE A 104 -0.45 0.29 17.25
N SER A 105 0.73 -0.18 17.70
CA SER A 105 1.99 0.55 17.47
C SER A 105 2.30 0.73 15.98
N LYS A 106 2.03 -0.29 15.15
CA LYS A 106 2.23 -0.20 13.70
C LYS A 106 1.22 0.75 13.06
N PHE A 107 -0.07 0.62 13.40
CA PHE A 107 -1.09 1.55 12.91
C PHE A 107 -0.83 3.00 13.32
N MET A 108 -0.39 3.23 14.56
CA MET A 108 0.02 4.56 15.03
C MET A 108 1.16 5.15 14.19
N LYS A 109 2.19 4.35 13.84
CA LYS A 109 3.28 4.79 12.97
C LYS A 109 2.79 5.15 11.56
N VAL A 110 1.85 4.38 11.01
CA VAL A 110 1.23 4.65 9.70
C VAL A 110 0.44 5.96 9.76
N SER A 111 -0.41 6.16 10.77
CA SER A 111 -1.17 7.40 10.95
C SER A 111 -0.25 8.61 11.17
N LEU A 112 0.84 8.44 11.92
CA LEU A 112 1.83 9.49 12.13
C LEU A 112 2.57 9.87 10.83
N ALA A 113 2.93 8.87 10.02
CA ALA A 113 3.54 9.10 8.71
C ALA A 113 2.57 9.87 7.79
N PHE A 114 1.30 9.47 7.76
CA PHE A 114 0.27 10.16 6.98
C PHE A 114 0.07 11.62 7.44
N LEU A 115 0.01 11.86 8.74
CA LEU A 115 -0.05 13.21 9.31
C LEU A 115 1.18 14.02 8.90
N PHE A 116 2.38 13.46 9.06
CA PHE A 116 3.63 14.11 8.67
C PHE A 116 3.62 14.50 7.19
N PHE A 117 3.25 13.60 6.28
CA PHE A 117 3.19 13.90 4.85
C PHE A 117 2.16 14.97 4.51
N THR A 118 1.00 14.95 5.17
CA THR A 118 -0.03 16.00 4.99
C THR A 118 0.48 17.37 5.46
N VAL A 119 1.31 17.41 6.52
CA VAL A 119 1.94 18.64 7.00
C VAL A 119 3.03 19.13 6.03
N VAL A 120 3.86 18.22 5.53
CA VAL A 120 5.00 18.55 4.65
C VAL A 120 4.54 18.96 3.25
N ALA A 121 3.41 18.42 2.77
CA ALA A 121 2.84 18.76 1.48
C ALA A 121 2.74 20.29 1.29
N PRO A 122 3.17 20.82 0.14
CA PRO A 122 3.06 22.24 -0.16
C PRO A 122 1.59 22.62 -0.40
N THR A 123 1.25 23.87 -0.09
CA THR A 123 -0.06 24.46 -0.41
C THR A 123 -0.10 24.95 -1.86
N PHE A 124 1.04 25.42 -2.36
CA PHE A 124 1.22 25.93 -3.71
C PHE A 124 2.21 25.05 -4.49
N SER A 125 1.89 24.78 -5.75
CA SER A 125 2.76 24.12 -6.71
C SER A 125 3.03 25.03 -7.90
N SER A 126 4.23 24.93 -8.45
CA SER A 126 4.57 25.56 -9.73
C SER A 126 4.01 24.70 -10.87
N VAL A 127 3.18 25.33 -11.70
CA VAL A 127 2.56 24.74 -12.88
C VAL A 127 3.12 25.45 -14.10
N THR A 128 3.51 24.70 -15.12
CA THR A 128 3.98 25.28 -16.39
C THR A 128 2.81 25.31 -17.35
N ASP A 129 2.39 26.51 -17.76
CA ASP A 129 1.34 26.69 -18.74
C ASP A 129 1.82 26.27 -20.15
N ASN A 130 0.89 26.10 -21.09
CA ASN A 130 1.18 25.73 -22.49
C ASN A 130 2.11 26.74 -23.19
N ASP A 131 2.09 28.00 -22.73
CA ASP A 131 2.96 29.09 -23.19
C ASP A 131 4.37 29.05 -22.57
N GLY A 132 4.68 28.06 -21.73
CA GLY A 132 5.96 27.91 -21.03
C GLY A 132 6.13 28.82 -19.81
N ILE A 133 5.09 29.58 -19.45
CA ILE A 133 5.08 30.47 -18.28
C ILE A 133 4.83 29.65 -17.01
N ILE A 134 5.65 29.86 -15.98
CA ILE A 134 5.49 29.20 -14.68
C ILE A 134 4.51 30.02 -13.84
N GLN A 135 3.37 29.44 -13.52
CA GLN A 135 2.36 30.00 -12.63
C GLN A 135 2.33 29.23 -11.31
N THR A 136 2.01 29.91 -10.21
CA THR A 136 1.85 29.26 -8.91
C THR A 136 0.37 29.06 -8.63
N GLU A 137 -0.06 27.80 -8.59
CA GLU A 137 -1.43 27.42 -8.32
C GLU A 137 -1.56 26.76 -6.94
N GLU A 138 -2.73 26.92 -6.32
CA GLU A 138 -3.06 26.27 -5.05
C GLU A 138 -3.47 24.81 -5.32
N SER A 139 -2.52 23.89 -5.25
CA SER A 139 -2.75 22.45 -5.46
C SER A 139 -3.33 21.75 -4.24
N PHE A 140 -3.07 22.28 -3.04
CA PHE A 140 -3.57 21.67 -1.80
C PHE A 140 -4.24 22.71 -0.89
N PRO A 141 -5.54 22.99 -1.15
CA PRO A 141 -6.30 23.96 -0.39
C PRO A 141 -6.35 23.64 1.11
N MET A 142 -6.38 24.70 1.93
CA MET A 142 -6.41 24.54 3.40
C MET A 142 -7.61 23.73 3.88
N GLU A 143 -8.76 23.81 3.21
CA GLU A 143 -9.95 23.02 3.52
C GLU A 143 -9.69 21.52 3.38
N THR A 144 -9.26 21.06 2.20
CA THR A 144 -8.91 19.66 1.92
C THR A 144 -7.81 19.16 2.85
N ARG A 145 -6.84 20.03 3.15
CA ARG A 145 -5.75 19.74 4.09
C ARG A 145 -6.27 19.49 5.50
N LEU A 146 -7.21 20.29 6.00
CA LEU A 146 -7.82 20.09 7.31
C LEU A 146 -8.66 18.81 7.36
N GLN A 147 -9.38 18.49 6.27
CA GLN A 147 -10.13 17.23 6.14
C GLN A 147 -9.23 15.99 6.24
N LEU A 148 -7.93 16.10 5.93
CA LEU A 148 -6.95 15.02 6.06
C LEU A 148 -6.17 15.07 7.40
N LEU A 149 -5.81 16.27 7.87
CA LEU A 149 -5.07 16.45 9.12
C LEU A 149 -5.89 16.07 10.35
N ILE A 150 -7.17 16.45 10.41
CA ILE A 150 -8.00 16.23 11.60
C ILE A 150 -8.21 14.72 11.84
N PRO A 151 -8.69 13.92 10.85
CA PRO A 151 -8.88 12.49 11.06
C PRO A 151 -7.55 11.76 11.33
N SER A 152 -6.46 12.16 10.67
CA SER A 152 -5.16 11.53 10.91
C SER A 152 -4.61 11.81 12.31
N ALA A 153 -4.76 13.03 12.82
CA ALA A 153 -4.43 13.37 14.20
C ALA A 153 -5.28 12.59 15.20
N ILE A 154 -6.59 12.46 14.95
CA ILE A 154 -7.49 11.64 15.78
C ILE A 154 -7.02 10.18 15.78
N LEU A 155 -6.71 9.60 14.62
CA LEU A 155 -6.22 8.23 14.53
C LEU A 155 -4.91 8.02 15.29
N VAL A 156 -3.96 8.97 15.25
CA VAL A 156 -2.73 8.91 16.04
C VAL A 156 -3.05 8.82 17.53
N VAL A 157 -3.94 9.69 18.02
CA VAL A 157 -4.34 9.71 19.44
C VAL A 157 -5.05 8.41 19.82
N VAL A 158 -6.01 7.95 19.00
CA VAL A 158 -6.75 6.71 19.22
C VAL A 158 -5.81 5.52 19.30
N PHE A 159 -4.91 5.34 18.32
CA PHE A 159 -3.97 4.21 18.36
C PHE A 159 -2.92 4.34 19.46
N PHE A 160 -2.54 5.55 19.84
CA PHE A 160 -1.68 5.78 21.00
C PHE A 160 -2.35 5.31 22.29
N VAL A 161 -3.62 5.68 22.51
CA VAL A 161 -4.40 5.22 23.67
C VAL A 161 -4.55 3.70 23.63
N LEU A 162 -5.03 3.17 22.50
CA LEU A 162 -5.28 1.74 22.32
C LEU A 162 -4.03 0.88 22.53
N LYS A 163 -2.85 1.34 22.06
CA LYS A 163 -1.57 0.67 22.31
C LYS A 163 -1.26 0.58 23.81
N ASN A 164 -1.57 1.62 24.57
CA ASN A 164 -1.25 1.72 25.99
C ASN A 164 -2.30 1.04 26.90
N LEU A 165 -3.46 0.66 26.36
CA LEU A 165 -4.36 -0.26 27.03
C LEU A 165 -3.65 -1.62 27.14
N LYS A 166 -3.54 -2.16 28.37
CA LYS A 166 -2.91 -3.45 28.66
C LYS A 166 -3.76 -4.63 28.16
N LEU A 167 -4.02 -4.67 26.86
CA LEU A 167 -4.81 -5.70 26.21
C LEU A 167 -3.95 -6.95 26.03
N ASN A 168 -4.28 -8.02 26.75
CA ASN A 168 -3.52 -9.27 26.77
C ASN A 168 -3.83 -10.21 25.60
N TYR A 169 -4.43 -9.71 24.52
CA TYR A 169 -4.75 -10.53 23.36
C TYR A 169 -3.50 -10.75 22.51
N LYS A 170 -3.24 -12.02 22.18
CA LYS A 170 -2.11 -12.42 21.36
C LYS A 170 -2.60 -13.04 20.06
N PHE A 171 -1.91 -12.72 18.97
CA PHE A 171 -2.17 -13.30 17.66
C PHE A 171 -0.93 -13.99 17.14
N ASN A 172 -1.11 -15.04 16.36
CA ASN A 172 -0.01 -15.59 15.58
C ASN A 172 0.38 -14.62 14.46
N LYS A 173 1.69 -14.42 14.23
CA LYS A 173 2.17 -13.54 13.16
C LYS A 173 1.67 -13.94 11.76
N SER A 174 1.53 -15.22 11.48
CA SER A 174 1.04 -15.71 10.19
C SER A 174 -0.45 -15.40 9.98
N ASP A 175 -1.26 -15.46 11.04
CA ASP A 175 -2.68 -15.07 10.98
C ASP A 175 -2.83 -13.56 10.76
N LEU A 176 -1.96 -12.78 11.40
CA LEU A 176 -1.89 -11.33 11.26
C LEU A 176 -1.43 -10.90 9.86
N LEU A 177 -0.57 -11.67 9.20
CA LEU A 177 -0.22 -11.43 7.78
C LEU A 177 -1.46 -11.59 6.88
N CYS A 178 -2.27 -12.62 7.11
CA CYS A 178 -3.52 -12.82 6.35
C CYS A 178 -4.49 -11.65 6.57
N PHE A 179 -4.57 -11.13 7.79
CA PHE A 179 -5.34 -9.92 8.09
C PHE A 179 -4.86 -8.70 7.31
N TYR A 180 -3.54 -8.45 7.22
CA TYR A 180 -3.02 -7.34 6.43
C TYR A 180 -3.27 -7.49 4.94
N LEU A 181 -3.22 -8.71 4.40
CA LEU A 181 -3.57 -8.97 3.00
C LEU A 181 -5.06 -8.78 2.70
N ALA A 182 -5.93 -8.87 3.71
CA ALA A 182 -7.35 -8.56 3.54
C ALA A 182 -7.62 -7.07 3.33
N ILE A 183 -6.77 -6.18 3.88
CA ILE A 183 -6.95 -4.72 3.79
C ILE A 183 -7.10 -4.23 2.34
N PRO A 184 -6.17 -4.52 1.40
CA PRO A 184 -6.32 -4.08 0.01
C PRO A 184 -7.58 -4.65 -0.64
N ILE A 185 -7.97 -5.89 -0.35
CA ILE A 185 -9.19 -6.51 -0.88
C ILE A 185 -10.43 -5.74 -0.41
N VAL A 186 -10.50 -5.39 0.88
CA VAL A 186 -11.59 -4.58 1.43
C VAL A 186 -11.60 -3.17 0.81
N LEU A 187 -10.42 -2.57 0.62
CA LEU A 187 -10.30 -1.25 -0.01
C LEU A 187 -10.83 -1.24 -1.45
N LEU A 188 -10.70 -2.33 -2.22
CA LEU A 188 -11.27 -2.43 -3.58
C LEU A 188 -12.79 -2.21 -3.61
N TRP A 189 -13.50 -2.55 -2.53
CA TRP A 189 -14.95 -2.41 -2.44
C TRP A 189 -15.41 -1.04 -1.92
N ILE A 190 -14.53 -0.32 -1.23
CA ILE A 190 -14.86 0.95 -0.57
C ILE A 190 -14.43 2.15 -1.45
N ILE A 191 -13.27 2.05 -2.10
CA ILE A 191 -12.69 3.16 -2.84
C ILE A 191 -13.46 3.39 -4.15
N LYS A 192 -13.80 4.66 -4.38
CA LYS A 192 -14.26 5.16 -5.68
C LYS A 192 -13.17 6.01 -6.30
N LEU A 193 -12.99 5.88 -7.61
CA LEU A 193 -11.96 6.59 -8.35
C LEU A 193 -12.61 7.50 -9.40
N PRO A 194 -12.01 8.66 -9.70
CA PRO A 194 -12.43 9.50 -10.81
C PRO A 194 -12.15 8.77 -12.13
N THR A 195 -13.16 8.70 -13.00
CA THR A 195 -13.06 8.02 -14.30
C THR A 195 -13.62 8.91 -15.40
N ILE A 196 -12.92 8.96 -16.54
CA ILE A 196 -13.35 9.76 -17.69
C ILE A 196 -14.62 9.13 -18.27
N GLN A 197 -15.69 9.91 -18.39
CA GLN A 197 -16.92 9.53 -19.07
C GLN A 197 -17.33 10.54 -20.13
N LEU A 198 -17.97 10.02 -21.16
CA LEU A 198 -18.55 10.80 -22.27
C LEU A 198 -20.07 10.86 -22.09
N ASP A 199 -20.65 12.02 -22.36
CA ASP A 199 -22.09 12.23 -22.39
C ASP A 199 -22.72 11.65 -23.67
N SER A 200 -24.04 11.77 -23.81
CA SER A 200 -24.77 11.33 -25.01
C SER A 200 -24.36 12.08 -26.30
N SER A 201 -23.70 13.23 -26.16
CA SER A 201 -23.18 14.05 -27.25
C SER A 201 -21.69 13.78 -27.53
N ASN A 202 -21.12 12.74 -26.92
CA ASN A 202 -19.72 12.34 -27.02
C ASN A 202 -18.73 13.39 -26.47
N GLN A 203 -19.17 14.23 -25.53
CA GLN A 203 -18.36 15.22 -24.82
C GLN A 203 -18.00 14.73 -23.42
N ARG A 204 -16.80 15.05 -22.93
CA ARG A 204 -16.36 14.64 -21.59
C ARG A 204 -17.19 15.34 -20.50
N ILE A 205 -17.66 14.56 -19.54
CA ILE A 205 -18.34 15.06 -18.34
C ILE A 205 -17.29 15.64 -17.39
N ILE A 206 -17.44 16.90 -16.98
CA ILE A 206 -16.55 17.60 -16.07
C ILE A 206 -17.39 18.17 -14.91
N PRO A 207 -17.04 17.91 -13.63
CA PRO A 207 -15.90 17.12 -13.15
C PRO A 207 -16.08 15.61 -13.40
N ASP A 208 -14.97 14.87 -13.49
CA ASP A 208 -15.02 13.42 -13.73
C ASP A 208 -15.77 12.70 -12.58
N PRO A 209 -16.78 11.87 -12.88
CA PRO A 209 -17.57 11.19 -11.87
C PRO A 209 -16.73 10.15 -11.09
N LEU A 210 -16.97 10.07 -9.78
CA LEU A 210 -16.37 9.06 -8.90
C LEU A 210 -17.12 7.73 -9.00
N MET A 211 -16.51 6.74 -9.66
CA MET A 211 -17.07 5.41 -9.84
C MET A 211 -16.41 4.35 -8.98
N PRO A 212 -17.16 3.31 -8.56
CA PRO A 212 -16.56 2.17 -7.91
C PRO A 212 -15.62 1.43 -8.87
N ILE A 213 -14.62 0.75 -8.33
CA ILE A 213 -13.73 -0.10 -9.11
C ILE A 213 -14.57 -1.17 -9.85
N ALA A 214 -14.17 -1.51 -11.07
CA ALA A 214 -14.90 -2.46 -11.93
C ALA A 214 -15.03 -3.85 -11.28
N ASP A 215 -16.17 -4.50 -11.52
CA ASP A 215 -16.44 -5.86 -11.01
C ASP A 215 -15.46 -6.90 -11.57
N THR A 216 -14.97 -6.67 -12.79
CA THR A 216 -13.91 -7.45 -13.46
C THR A 216 -12.57 -7.43 -12.71
N THR A 217 -12.38 -6.51 -11.76
CA THR A 217 -11.23 -6.48 -10.84
C THR A 217 -11.62 -6.92 -9.43
N LYS A 218 -12.73 -6.40 -8.88
CA LYS A 218 -13.13 -6.70 -7.49
C LYS A 218 -13.43 -8.18 -7.27
N ILE A 219 -14.19 -8.80 -8.17
CA ILE A 219 -14.69 -10.17 -8.00
C ILE A 219 -13.52 -11.18 -8.06
N PRO A 220 -12.65 -11.18 -9.09
CA PRO A 220 -11.53 -12.12 -9.15
C PRO A 220 -10.61 -12.03 -7.93
N TRP A 221 -10.22 -10.82 -7.52
CA TRP A 221 -9.37 -10.64 -6.33
C TRP A 221 -10.02 -11.16 -5.05
N THR A 222 -11.33 -10.95 -4.88
CA THR A 222 -12.08 -11.44 -3.71
C THR A 222 -12.12 -12.98 -3.68
N ILE A 223 -12.37 -13.62 -4.83
CA ILE A 223 -12.38 -15.08 -4.95
C ILE A 223 -10.99 -15.66 -4.68
N ILE A 224 -9.96 -15.09 -5.32
CA ILE A 224 -8.56 -15.52 -5.15
C ILE A 224 -8.14 -15.42 -3.68
N PHE A 225 -8.51 -14.33 -3.00
CA PHE A 225 -8.22 -14.17 -1.57
C PHE A 225 -8.97 -15.19 -0.70
N GLY A 226 -10.23 -15.50 -1.03
CA GLY A 226 -10.98 -16.58 -0.35
C GLY A 226 -10.31 -17.94 -0.51
N LEU A 227 -9.84 -18.27 -1.71
CA LEU A 227 -9.07 -19.49 -1.99
C LEU A 227 -7.73 -19.50 -1.25
N PHE A 228 -7.01 -18.39 -1.26
CA PHE A 228 -5.77 -18.21 -0.48
C PHE A 228 -6.01 -18.54 1.00
N LEU A 229 -7.07 -18.00 1.61
CA LEU A 229 -7.40 -18.27 3.02
C LEU A 229 -7.76 -19.73 3.25
N ALA A 230 -8.57 -20.34 2.38
CA ALA A 230 -8.92 -21.74 2.48
C ALA A 230 -7.66 -22.63 2.49
N PHE A 231 -6.75 -22.41 1.55
CA PHE A 231 -5.50 -23.16 1.46
C PHE A 231 -4.51 -22.84 2.57
N TYR A 232 -4.50 -21.61 3.09
CA TYR A 232 -3.76 -21.25 4.30
C TYR A 232 -4.21 -22.09 5.49
N PHE A 233 -5.52 -22.18 5.74
CA PHE A 233 -6.04 -22.99 6.85
C PHE A 233 -5.77 -24.48 6.65
N ILE A 234 -5.91 -24.99 5.42
CA ILE A 234 -5.53 -26.37 5.07
C ILE A 234 -4.05 -26.61 5.38
N GLY A 235 -3.15 -25.77 4.87
CA GLY A 235 -1.71 -25.86 5.11
C GLY A 235 -1.37 -25.82 6.60
N SER A 236 -2.04 -24.95 7.37
CA SER A 236 -1.82 -24.85 8.81
C SER A 236 -2.20 -26.11 9.58
N ARG A 237 -3.21 -26.86 9.15
CA ARG A 237 -3.55 -28.17 9.73
C ARG A 237 -2.50 -29.24 9.45
N PHE A 238 -1.75 -29.11 8.35
CA PHE A 238 -0.69 -30.05 7.97
C PHE A 238 0.71 -29.54 8.31
N LYS A 239 0.84 -28.53 9.17
CA LYS A 239 2.13 -27.93 9.57
C LYS A 239 3.17 -28.95 10.04
N ASP A 240 2.75 -30.03 10.70
CA ASP A 240 3.67 -31.04 11.24
C ASP A 240 4.07 -32.12 10.21
N SER A 241 3.44 -32.13 9.03
CA SER A 241 3.73 -33.11 7.97
C SER A 241 4.99 -32.74 7.18
N LYS A 242 6.07 -33.50 7.39
CA LYS A 242 7.32 -33.38 6.60
C LYS A 242 7.10 -33.66 5.11
N ASN A 243 6.24 -34.63 4.78
CA ASN A 243 5.94 -35.00 3.40
C ASN A 243 5.25 -33.86 2.66
N MET A 244 4.27 -33.20 3.30
CA MET A 244 3.53 -32.09 2.69
C MET A 244 4.45 -30.89 2.43
N LYS A 245 5.34 -30.57 3.38
CA LYS A 245 6.36 -29.52 3.19
C LYS A 245 7.28 -29.82 2.01
N ARG A 246 7.76 -31.07 1.88
CA ARG A 246 8.62 -31.47 0.76
C ARG A 246 7.91 -31.35 -0.59
N THR A 247 6.68 -31.84 -0.69
CA THR A 247 5.87 -31.73 -1.93
C THR A 247 5.63 -30.26 -2.28
N MET A 248 5.37 -29.42 -1.29
CA MET A 248 5.13 -27.99 -1.51
C MET A 248 6.35 -27.28 -2.09
N SER A 249 7.55 -27.53 -1.56
CA SER A 249 8.79 -26.96 -2.10
C SER A 249 9.04 -27.36 -3.56
N ILE A 250 8.67 -28.59 -3.94
CA ILE A 250 8.77 -29.08 -5.31
C ILE A 250 7.72 -28.40 -6.21
N SER A 251 6.49 -28.23 -5.74
CA SER A 251 5.41 -27.61 -6.52
C SER A 251 5.71 -26.14 -6.89
N GLY A 252 6.38 -25.39 -6.01
CA GLY A 252 6.80 -24.01 -6.31
C GLY A 252 7.79 -23.91 -7.47
N PHE A 253 8.66 -24.92 -7.63
CA PHE A 253 9.59 -25.01 -8.76
C PHE A 253 8.85 -25.25 -10.09
N PHE A 254 7.86 -26.15 -10.09
CA PHE A 254 7.06 -26.46 -11.28
C PHE A 254 6.11 -25.32 -11.69
N TYR A 255 5.58 -24.57 -10.71
CA TYR A 255 4.74 -23.41 -11.01
C TYR A 255 5.50 -22.34 -11.81
N HIS A 256 6.76 -22.08 -11.45
CA HIS A 256 7.62 -21.16 -12.20
C HIS A 256 7.79 -21.64 -13.65
N TYR A 257 8.03 -22.93 -13.86
CA TYR A 257 8.20 -23.50 -15.20
C TYR A 257 6.92 -23.42 -16.06
N LEU A 258 5.75 -23.71 -15.48
CA LEU A 258 4.45 -23.60 -16.16
C LEU A 258 4.10 -22.17 -16.56
N PHE A 259 4.43 -21.20 -15.70
CA PHE A 259 4.19 -19.78 -15.95
C PHE A 259 4.94 -19.32 -17.22
N PHE A 260 6.24 -19.60 -17.34
CA PHE A 260 7.03 -19.16 -18.51
C PHE A 260 6.66 -19.87 -19.81
N HIS A 261 6.27 -21.15 -19.74
CA HIS A 261 5.96 -21.92 -20.94
C HIS A 261 4.54 -21.66 -21.49
N GLY A 262 3.61 -21.20 -20.64
CA GLY A 262 2.24 -20.84 -21.04
C GLY A 262 2.16 -19.56 -21.89
N PHE A 263 2.97 -18.54 -21.57
CA PHE A 263 2.96 -17.25 -22.29
C PHE A 263 3.70 -17.30 -23.65
N SER A 264 4.63 -18.23 -23.85
CA SER A 264 5.39 -18.34 -25.10
C SER A 264 4.54 -18.69 -26.33
N LYS A 265 3.33 -19.25 -26.16
CA LYS A 265 2.48 -19.64 -27.29
C LYS A 265 1.53 -18.55 -27.80
N SER A 266 1.45 -17.40 -27.11
CA SER A 266 0.47 -16.33 -27.41
C SER A 266 1.04 -15.18 -28.25
N GLN A 267 2.30 -15.25 -28.67
CA GLN A 267 3.00 -14.21 -29.45
C GLN A 267 3.11 -14.56 -30.95
N LYS A 268 2.12 -15.26 -31.50
CA LYS A 268 2.00 -15.52 -32.94
C LYS A 268 0.60 -15.22 -33.42
#